data_AF-A0A849EWI5-F1
#
_entry.id   AF-A0A849EWI5-F1
#
_cell.length_a   1.000
_cell.length_b   1.000
_cell.length_c   1.000
_cell.angle_alpha   90.00
_cell.angle_beta   90.00
_cell.angle_gamma   90.00
#
_symmetry.space_group_name_H-M   'P 1'
#
loop_
_entity.id
_entity.type
_entity.pdbx_description
1 polymer ?
#
loop_
_entity_poly.entity_id
_entity_poly.type
_entity_poly.pdbx_seq_one_letter_code
_entity_poly.pdbx_strand_id
1 'polypeptide(L)'
;MAKKKKRSSVVEKSSPPEVRQKKKPEKDSLLIVGIGASAGGLETLELFFRNMPPEPGIAFVVIQHLSPKHKSIMASLLAKHTRMTVREIEDDTPIEPNCVYINPPDKHVVVFNGVLHLLEPIKTGMV
;
A
#
# COMPACT_ATOMS: atom_id res chain seq x y z
N MET A 1 4.46 -73.49 23.16
CA MET A 1 4.69 -73.28 21.71
C MET A 1 3.80 -72.16 21.20
N ALA A 2 4.24 -71.46 20.16
CA ALA A 2 3.82 -70.11 19.75
C ALA A 2 2.43 -69.99 19.07
N LYS A 3 1.75 -68.84 19.23
CA LYS A 3 1.59 -67.79 18.18
C LYS A 3 0.55 -66.70 18.53
N LYS A 4 1.09 -65.46 18.62
CA LYS A 4 0.61 -64.11 18.25
C LYS A 4 -0.87 -63.81 17.87
N LYS A 5 -1.35 -62.75 18.54
CA LYS A 5 -1.97 -61.47 18.08
C LYS A 5 -3.37 -61.49 17.45
N LYS A 6 -4.29 -60.71 18.07
CA LYS A 6 -5.00 -59.59 17.41
C LYS A 6 -5.11 -58.41 18.39
N ARG A 7 -4.67 -57.23 17.93
CA ARG A 7 -4.71 -55.94 18.62
C ARG A 7 -6.11 -55.35 18.51
N SER A 8 -6.64 -54.88 19.62
CA SER A 8 -7.85 -54.09 19.74
C SER A 8 -7.59 -52.61 19.41
N SER A 9 -8.59 -51.98 18.76
CA SER A 9 -9.10 -50.59 18.92
C SER A 9 -8.09 -49.47 19.20
N VAL A 10 -8.01 -48.36 18.46
CA VAL A 10 -9.06 -47.39 18.12
C VAL A 10 -8.54 -46.57 16.93
N VAL A 11 -9.36 -46.34 15.90
CA VAL A 11 -9.08 -45.35 14.85
C VAL A 11 -9.88 -44.11 15.21
N GLU A 12 -9.21 -43.10 15.78
CA GLU A 12 -9.74 -41.74 15.82
C GLU A 12 -9.76 -41.20 14.39
N LYS A 13 -10.96 -41.03 13.83
CA LYS A 13 -11.17 -40.21 12.64
C LYS A 13 -11.06 -38.75 13.07
N SER A 14 -9.90 -38.13 12.83
CA SER A 14 -9.82 -36.67 12.80
C SER A 14 -10.37 -36.19 11.45
N SER A 15 -11.45 -35.42 11.52
CA SER A 15 -12.01 -34.66 10.41
C SER A 15 -10.94 -33.73 9.79
N PRO A 16 -10.96 -33.49 8.48
CA PRO A 16 -10.04 -32.54 7.84
C PRO A 16 -10.21 -31.15 8.46
N PRO A 17 -9.15 -30.32 8.50
CA PRO A 17 -9.27 -28.94 8.95
C PRO A 17 -10.31 -28.24 8.07
N GLU A 18 -11.31 -27.67 8.74
CA GLU A 18 -12.39 -26.90 8.14
C GLU A 18 -11.77 -25.83 7.24
N VAL A 19 -12.01 -25.95 5.93
CA VAL A 19 -11.57 -24.99 4.93
C VAL A 19 -12.18 -23.65 5.32
N ARG A 20 -11.35 -22.72 5.82
CA ARG A 20 -11.72 -21.32 6.05
C ARG A 20 -12.42 -20.84 4.78
N GLN A 21 -13.75 -20.73 4.84
CA GLN A 21 -14.53 -20.21 3.73
C GLN A 21 -14.00 -18.81 3.46
N LYS A 22 -13.37 -18.62 2.29
CA LYS A 22 -12.97 -17.30 1.82
C LYS A 22 -14.26 -16.49 1.72
N LYS A 23 -14.42 -15.50 2.60
CA LYS A 23 -15.51 -14.53 2.50
C LYS A 23 -15.54 -14.02 1.06
N LYS A 24 -16.72 -14.03 0.43
CA LYS A 24 -16.97 -13.37 -0.85
C LYS A 24 -16.33 -11.97 -0.80
N PRO A 25 -15.52 -11.54 -1.79
CA PRO A 25 -14.97 -10.19 -1.77
C PRO A 25 -16.15 -9.23 -1.73
N GLU A 26 -16.28 -8.48 -0.64
CA GLU A 26 -17.16 -7.32 -0.64
C GLU A 26 -16.63 -6.36 -1.69
N LYS A 27 -17.54 -5.89 -2.57
CA LYS A 27 -17.35 -4.89 -3.64
C LYS A 27 -15.95 -4.25 -3.62
N ASP A 28 -15.06 -4.73 -4.49
CA ASP A 28 -13.62 -4.41 -4.57
C ASP A 28 -13.25 -3.03 -4.00
N SER A 29 -13.04 -2.96 -2.68
CA SER A 29 -12.56 -1.75 -2.04
C SER A 29 -11.07 -1.64 -2.36
N LEU A 30 -10.71 -0.66 -3.19
CA LEU A 30 -9.32 -0.38 -3.53
C LEU A 30 -8.47 -0.24 -2.26
N LEU A 31 -7.42 -1.05 -2.14
CA LEU A 31 -6.47 -0.91 -1.04
C LEU A 31 -5.54 0.28 -1.31
N ILE A 32 -5.45 1.18 -0.33
CA ILE A 32 -4.61 2.37 -0.37
C ILE A 32 -3.49 2.21 0.66
N VAL A 33 -2.24 2.38 0.22
CA VAL A 33 -1.06 2.27 1.05
C VAL A 33 -0.40 3.65 1.20
N GLY A 34 -0.37 4.18 2.43
CA GLY A 34 0.36 5.40 2.76
C GLY A 34 1.83 5.10 3.07
N ILE A 35 2.76 5.85 2.50
CA ILE A 35 4.21 5.73 2.75
C ILE A 35 4.77 7.09 3.15
N GLY A 36 5.38 7.20 4.32
CA GLY A 36 6.06 8.42 4.76
C GLY A 36 7.57 8.33 4.54
N ALA A 37 8.18 9.38 3.99
CA ALA A 37 9.62 9.48 3.76
C ALA A 37 10.15 10.92 3.93
N SER A 38 11.47 11.05 4.14
CA SER A 38 12.13 12.33 4.39
C SER A 38 13.55 12.31 3.79
N ALA A 39 14.58 12.76 4.51
CA ALA A 39 15.97 12.70 4.06
C ALA A 39 16.39 11.25 3.75
N GLY A 40 17.03 11.04 2.59
CA GLY A 40 17.48 9.71 2.14
C GLY A 40 16.37 8.74 1.70
N GLY A 41 15.11 9.19 1.67
CA GLY A 41 13.97 8.32 1.33
C GLY A 41 13.92 7.88 -0.14
N LEU A 42 14.52 8.65 -1.05
CA LEU A 42 14.43 8.40 -2.49
C LEU A 42 14.96 7.02 -2.88
N GLU A 43 16.20 6.67 -2.52
CA GLU A 43 16.82 5.38 -2.88
C GLU A 43 16.01 4.19 -2.35
N THR A 44 15.41 4.35 -1.16
CA THR A 44 14.55 3.32 -0.57
C THR A 44 13.24 3.18 -1.34
N LEU A 45 12.61 4.29 -1.73
CA LEU A 45 11.41 4.29 -2.54
C LEU A 45 11.69 3.70 -3.94
N GLU A 46 12.81 4.06 -4.57
CA GLU A 46 13.25 3.50 -5.84
C GLU A 46 13.42 1.98 -5.74
N LEU A 47 14.11 1.49 -4.70
CA LEU A 47 14.28 0.07 -4.47
C LEU A 47 12.94 -0.64 -4.24
N PHE A 48 12.07 -0.05 -3.42
CA PHE A 48 10.74 -0.59 -3.16
C PHE A 48 9.93 -0.73 -4.46
N PHE A 49 9.80 0.36 -5.21
CA PHE A 49 8.98 0.39 -6.43
C PHE A 49 9.56 -0.42 -7.59
N ARG A 50 10.90 -0.58 -7.65
CA ARG A 50 11.56 -1.48 -8.62
C ARG A 50 11.18 -2.94 -8.42
N ASN A 51 10.84 -3.34 -7.20
CA ASN A 51 10.45 -4.71 -6.87
C ASN A 51 8.93 -4.90 -6.80
N MET A 52 8.14 -3.84 -7.04
CA MET A 52 6.68 -3.95 -7.08
C MET A 52 6.21 -4.49 -8.44
N PRO A 53 5.19 -5.37 -8.46
CA PRO A 53 4.48 -5.72 -9.69
C PRO A 53 3.96 -4.47 -10.41
N PRO A 54 3.83 -4.51 -11.75
CA PRO A 54 3.35 -3.36 -12.51
C PRO A 54 1.86 -3.06 -12.29
N GLU A 55 1.06 -4.08 -11.99
CA GLU A 55 -0.39 -3.97 -11.78
C GLU A 55 -0.83 -4.72 -10.50
N PRO A 56 -0.44 -4.25 -9.31
CA PRO A 56 -0.74 -4.93 -8.05
C PRO A 56 -2.21 -4.81 -7.61
N GLY A 57 -3.02 -3.99 -8.27
CA GLY A 57 -4.41 -3.72 -7.91
C GLY A 57 -4.57 -2.81 -6.70
N ILE A 58 -3.51 -2.10 -6.29
CA ILE A 58 -3.47 -1.22 -5.13
C ILE A 58 -2.95 0.16 -5.52
N ALA A 59 -3.24 1.17 -4.70
CA ALA A 59 -2.76 2.54 -4.87
C ALA A 59 -1.77 2.90 -3.76
N PHE A 60 -0.77 3.72 -4.10
CA PHE A 60 0.24 4.22 -3.16
C PHE A 60 0.13 5.73 -3.02
N VAL A 61 0.12 6.22 -1.78
CA VAL A 61 0.18 7.65 -1.45
C VAL A 61 1.47 7.89 -0.68
N VAL A 62 2.45 8.50 -1.34
CA VAL A 62 3.78 8.75 -0.80
C VAL A 62 3.85 10.20 -0.32
N ILE A 63 4.08 10.34 0.98
CA ILE A 63 4.28 11.62 1.67
C ILE A 63 5.77 11.80 1.92
N GLN A 64 6.39 12.62 1.10
CA GLN A 64 7.78 13.01 1.17
C GLN A 64 7.91 14.43 1.74
N HIS A 65 8.86 14.63 2.66
CA HIS A 65 9.31 15.99 2.99
C HIS A 65 9.99 16.62 1.76
N LEU A 66 9.29 17.55 1.12
CA LEU A 66 9.74 18.28 -0.08
C LEU A 66 10.05 19.74 0.28
N SER A 67 11.08 20.29 -0.35
CA SER A 67 11.39 21.71 -0.20
C SER A 67 10.35 22.56 -0.95
N PRO A 68 9.80 23.62 -0.33
CA PRO A 68 8.89 24.51 -1.02
C PRO A 68 9.55 25.52 -1.95
N LYS A 69 10.88 25.65 -1.86
CA LYS A 69 11.64 26.62 -2.66
C LYS A 69 11.89 26.14 -4.09
N HIS A 70 11.68 24.85 -4.36
CA HIS A 70 12.00 24.24 -5.64
C HIS A 70 10.86 23.32 -6.08
N LYS A 71 10.59 23.30 -7.38
CA LYS A 71 9.66 22.34 -7.96
C LYS A 71 10.17 20.92 -7.68
N SER A 72 9.31 20.08 -7.12
CA SER A 72 9.62 18.67 -6.92
C SER A 72 9.76 17.97 -8.27
N ILE A 73 10.80 17.15 -8.41
CA ILE A 73 10.94 16.20 -9.52
C ILE A 73 10.74 14.76 -9.07
N MET A 74 10.24 14.56 -7.84
CA MET A 74 10.13 13.25 -7.18
C MET A 74 9.28 12.28 -7.99
N ALA A 75 8.13 12.72 -8.51
CA ALA A 75 7.28 11.89 -9.36
C ALA A 75 8.03 11.38 -10.61
N SER A 76 8.78 12.27 -11.28
CA SER A 76 9.58 11.91 -12.46
C SER A 76 10.77 11.00 -12.14
N LEU A 77 11.33 11.10 -10.93
CA LEU A 77 12.39 10.18 -10.49
C LEU A 77 11.82 8.79 -10.25
N LEU A 78 10.76 8.66 -9.43
CA LEU A 78 10.15 7.36 -9.13
C LEU A 78 9.52 6.69 -10.35
N ALA A 79 8.97 7.47 -11.30
CA ALA A 79 8.43 6.94 -12.57
C ALA A 79 9.46 6.12 -13.37
N LYS A 80 10.76 6.35 -13.19
CA LYS A 80 11.81 5.58 -13.87
C LYS A 80 11.99 4.17 -13.30
N HIS A 81 11.44 3.92 -12.11
CA HIS A 81 11.66 2.69 -11.34
C HIS A 81 10.39 1.84 -11.17
N THR A 82 9.27 2.21 -11.80
CA THR A 82 8.05 1.40 -11.81
C THR A 82 7.31 1.54 -13.13
N ARG A 83 6.42 0.58 -13.42
CA ARG A 83 5.47 0.68 -14.54
C ARG A 83 4.11 1.24 -14.14
N MET A 84 3.87 1.39 -12.83
CA MET A 84 2.69 2.08 -12.32
C MET A 84 2.69 3.55 -12.75
N THR A 85 1.50 4.15 -12.88
CA THR A 85 1.41 5.58 -13.16
C THR A 85 1.84 6.37 -11.93
N VAL A 86 2.90 7.17 -12.05
CA VAL A 86 3.37 8.04 -10.97
C VAL A 86 2.97 9.48 -11.27
N ARG A 87 2.28 10.15 -10.35
CA ARG A 87 1.84 11.54 -10.51
C ARG A 87 1.90 12.32 -9.20
N GLU A 88 2.12 13.63 -9.31
CA GLU A 88 1.92 14.53 -8.19
C GLU A 88 0.42 14.65 -7.90
N ILE A 89 0.06 14.83 -6.63
CA ILE A 89 -1.33 14.97 -6.21
C ILE A 89 -1.83 16.35 -6.59
N GLU A 90 -2.96 16.38 -7.28
CA GLU A 90 -3.79 17.57 -7.45
C GLU A 90 -4.99 17.48 -6.48
N ASP A 91 -5.59 18.62 -6.13
CA ASP A 91 -6.76 18.61 -5.26
C ASP A 91 -7.94 17.91 -5.95
N ASP A 92 -8.83 17.32 -5.13
CA ASP A 92 -9.98 16.53 -5.60
C ASP A 92 -9.63 15.38 -6.56
N THR A 93 -8.45 14.75 -6.40
CA THR A 93 -8.00 13.65 -7.27
C THR A 93 -8.61 12.31 -6.83
N PRO A 94 -9.41 11.62 -7.67
CA PRO A 94 -9.83 10.25 -7.38
C PRO A 94 -8.65 9.28 -7.38
N ILE A 95 -8.65 8.36 -6.42
CA ILE A 95 -7.59 7.35 -6.28
C ILE A 95 -7.89 6.17 -7.21
N GLU A 96 -6.93 5.88 -8.09
CA GLU A 96 -6.99 4.80 -9.07
C GLU A 96 -6.03 3.66 -8.66
N PRO A 97 -6.36 2.39 -8.97
CA PRO A 97 -5.42 1.28 -8.80
C PRO A 97 -4.17 1.47 -9.67
N ASN A 98 -3.08 0.82 -9.27
CA ASN A 98 -1.81 0.81 -10.00
C ASN A 98 -1.19 2.20 -10.19
N CYS A 99 -1.48 3.10 -9.24
CA CYS A 99 -0.99 4.47 -9.22
C CYS A 99 -0.14 4.75 -7.98
N VAL A 100 0.87 5.59 -8.17
CA VAL A 100 1.70 6.16 -7.11
C VAL A 100 1.48 7.67 -7.12
N TYR A 101 0.96 8.19 -6.01
CA TYR A 101 0.65 9.58 -5.79
C TYR A 101 1.71 10.21 -4.89
N ILE A 102 2.27 11.35 -5.30
CA ILE A 102 3.31 12.07 -4.55
C ILE A 102 2.73 13.40 -4.06
N ASN A 103 2.86 13.69 -2.78
CA ASN A 103 2.41 14.99 -2.27
C ASN A 103 3.13 16.16 -2.96
N PRO A 104 2.45 17.28 -3.24
CA PRO A 104 3.12 18.53 -3.55
C PRO A 104 3.81 19.10 -2.29
N PRO A 105 4.76 20.05 -2.45
CA PRO A 105 5.32 20.78 -1.32
C PRO A 105 4.25 21.64 -0.62
N ASP A 106 4.47 21.94 0.66
CA ASP A 106 3.62 22.84 1.46
C ASP A 106 2.12 22.53 1.47
N LYS A 107 1.74 21.25 1.41
CA LYS A 107 0.34 20.81 1.55
C LYS A 107 0.24 19.60 2.46
N HIS A 108 -0.85 19.52 3.21
CA HIS A 108 -1.29 18.27 3.82
C HIS A 108 -2.16 17.49 2.83
N VAL A 109 -1.94 16.18 2.77
CA VAL A 109 -2.74 15.26 1.95
C VAL A 109 -3.73 14.55 2.86
N VAL A 110 -5.00 14.57 2.48
CA VAL A 110 -6.08 13.84 3.15
C VAL A 110 -6.71 12.88 2.15
N VAL A 111 -6.98 11.65 2.60
CA VAL A 111 -7.80 10.70 1.85
C VAL A 111 -9.20 10.71 2.44
N PHE A 112 -10.21 11.02 1.65
CA PHE A 112 -11.61 10.98 2.05
C PHE A 112 -12.45 10.35 0.95
N ASN A 113 -13.20 9.29 1.26
CA ASN A 113 -14.04 8.54 0.32
C ASN A 113 -13.32 8.14 -1.00
N GLY A 114 -12.03 7.79 -0.93
CA GLY A 114 -11.24 7.40 -2.10
C GLY A 114 -10.79 8.57 -2.97
N VAL A 115 -10.88 9.80 -2.48
CA VAL A 115 -10.40 11.03 -3.12
C VAL A 115 -9.27 11.63 -2.28
N LEU A 116 -8.25 12.15 -2.96
CA LEU A 116 -7.15 12.90 -2.38
C LEU A 116 -7.52 14.38 -2.35
N HIS A 117 -7.43 14.98 -1.17
CA HIS A 117 -7.62 16.41 -0.95
C HIS A 117 -6.32 17.05 -0.45
N LEU A 118 -6.06 18.27 -0.88
CA LEU A 118 -4.92 19.08 -0.47
C LEU A 118 -5.37 20.20 0.46
N LEU A 119 -4.86 20.19 1.68
CA LEU A 119 -5.13 21.22 2.67
C LEU A 119 -3.89 22.08 2.90
N GLU A 120 -4.13 23.34 3.30
CA GLU A 120 -3.06 24.21 3.79
C GLU A 120 -2.40 23.60 5.04
N PRO A 121 -1.07 23.77 5.22
CA PRO A 121 -0.37 23.35 6.42
C PRO A 121 -0.99 23.97 7.66
N ILE A 122 -1.22 23.17 8.71
CA ILE A 122 -1.66 23.71 9.99
C ILE A 122 -0.52 24.57 10.53
N LYS A 123 -0.73 25.89 10.63
CA LYS A 123 0.23 26.79 11.27
C LYS A 123 0.25 26.48 12.77
N THR A 124 1.17 25.63 13.21
CA THR A 124 1.47 25.46 14.63
C THR A 124 2.20 26.71 15.11
N GLY A 125 1.45 27.72 15.55
CA GLY A 125 2.01 29.02 15.91
C GLY A 125 1.03 30.04 16.51
N MET A 126 0.00 29.59 17.22
CA MET A 126 -0.75 30.44 18.16
C MET A 126 -0.77 29.79 19.53
N VAL A 127 0.38 29.87 20.21
CA VAL A 127 0.46 29.87 21.68
C VAL A 127 1.50 30.91 22.08
#